data_AF-A0A223HZZ6-F1
#
_entry.id   AF-A0A223HZZ6-F1
#
_cell.length_a   1.000
_cell.length_b   1.000
_cell.length_c   1.000
_cell.angle_alpha   90.00
_cell.angle_beta   90.00
_cell.angle_gamma   90.00
#
_symmetry.space_group_name_H-M   'P 1'
#
loop_
_entity.id
_entity.type
_entity.pdbx_description
1 polymer ?
#
loop_
_entity_poly.entity_id
_entity_poly.type
_entity_poly.pdbx_seq_one_letter_code
_entity_poly.pdbx_strand_id
1 'polypeptide(L)'
;MDISANKDKFIEILINFKGDILKSIRGAITGSAEETLFLNEYRGKVSKDKIKGYIELKTAVHIVLKYILIRLIEDTNHKINSKLNAEGISKWREMSKNFRNDYVKLFQFACDDLRREKGIGKAFAETAYDDYYSRLKSIFNPSQNREKNYLELLKDYDFKTMNPNTAITVVEKIYPSEERENLQKYLLPSPAIDFLLNNLGIR
;
A
#
# COMPACT_ATOMS: atom_id res chain seq x y z
N MET A 1 -1.59 -19.53 4.20
CA MET A 1 -1.30 -19.27 5.62
C MET A 1 -2.45 -18.48 6.19
N ASP A 2 -3.07 -19.00 7.24
CA ASP A 2 -4.18 -18.32 7.91
C ASP A 2 -3.65 -17.07 8.64
N ILE A 3 -4.24 -15.92 8.34
CA ILE A 3 -3.85 -14.62 8.92
C ILE A 3 -4.26 -14.53 10.38
N SER A 4 -5.44 -15.05 10.75
CA SER A 4 -5.91 -15.00 12.13
C SER A 4 -5.00 -15.81 13.07
N ALA A 5 -4.51 -16.97 12.62
CA ALA A 5 -3.57 -17.82 13.35
C ALA A 5 -2.12 -17.29 13.35
N ASN A 6 -1.74 -16.45 12.38
CA ASN A 6 -0.39 -15.89 12.23
C ASN A 6 -0.36 -14.36 12.34
N LYS A 7 -1.32 -13.80 13.09
CA LYS A 7 -1.63 -12.37 13.11
C LYS A 7 -0.42 -11.49 13.41
N ASP A 8 0.34 -11.84 14.44
CA ASP A 8 1.45 -10.99 14.89
C ASP A 8 2.58 -10.94 13.87
N LYS A 9 2.94 -12.10 13.28
CA LYS A 9 3.92 -12.18 12.19
C LYS A 9 3.45 -11.45 10.94
N PHE A 10 2.16 -11.56 10.59
CA PHE A 10 1.59 -10.84 9.46
C PHE A 10 1.69 -9.33 9.65
N ILE A 11 1.30 -8.82 10.84
CA ILE A 11 1.40 -7.41 11.20
C ILE A 11 2.86 -6.93 11.18
N GLU A 12 3.79 -7.72 11.75
CA GLU A 12 5.20 -7.39 11.76
C GLU A 12 5.76 -7.21 10.33
N ILE A 13 5.42 -8.12 9.41
CA ILE A 13 5.82 -8.00 8.00
C ILE A 13 5.27 -6.70 7.38
N LEU A 14 4.02 -6.35 7.64
CA LEU A 14 3.41 -5.12 7.12
C LEU A 14 4.01 -3.84 7.75
N ILE A 15 4.37 -3.87 9.04
CA ILE A 15 5.06 -2.75 9.70
C ILE A 15 6.45 -2.56 9.07
N ASN A 16 7.19 -3.65 8.88
CA ASN A 16 8.50 -3.61 8.21
C ASN A 16 8.37 -3.12 6.77
N PHE A 17 7.32 -3.57 6.06
CA PHE A 17 7.01 -3.11 4.70
C PHE A 17 6.80 -1.59 4.65
N LYS A 18 5.94 -1.04 5.53
CA LYS A 18 5.75 0.41 5.68
C LYS A 18 7.08 1.11 5.98
N GLY A 19 7.85 0.58 6.92
CA GLY A 19 9.13 1.15 7.34
C GLY A 19 10.17 1.21 6.23
N ASP A 20 10.26 0.17 5.40
CA ASP A 20 11.21 0.12 4.30
C ASP A 20 10.77 1.00 3.11
N ILE A 21 9.45 1.14 2.87
CA ILE A 21 8.93 2.15 1.94
C ILE A 21 9.34 3.54 2.43
N LEU A 22 9.10 3.84 3.70
CA LEU A 22 9.44 5.14 4.30
C LEU A 22 10.94 5.45 4.16
N LYS A 23 11.81 4.47 4.40
CA LYS A 23 13.26 4.64 4.19
C LYS A 23 13.61 4.91 2.72
N SER A 24 12.94 4.23 1.78
CA SER A 24 13.22 4.35 0.34
C SER A 24 12.79 5.70 -0.24
N ILE A 25 11.74 6.31 0.31
CA ILE A 25 11.24 7.62 -0.13
C ILE A 25 11.81 8.80 0.67
N ARG A 26 12.55 8.53 1.76
CA ARG A 26 13.10 9.57 2.62
C ARG A 26 13.99 10.54 1.84
N GLY A 27 13.69 11.83 1.92
CA GLY A 27 14.41 12.88 1.21
C GLY A 27 14.11 12.95 -0.29
N ALA A 28 13.18 12.14 -0.80
CA ALA A 28 12.75 12.19 -2.19
C ALA A 28 11.56 13.15 -2.44
N ILE A 29 11.03 13.79 -1.39
CA ILE A 29 9.94 14.76 -1.50
C ILE A 29 10.49 16.10 -2.02
N THR A 30 9.99 16.49 -3.19
CA THR A 30 10.35 17.74 -3.88
C THR A 30 9.40 18.88 -3.50
N GLY A 31 9.77 20.12 -3.84
CA GLY A 31 8.87 21.27 -3.70
C GLY A 31 7.55 21.11 -4.47
N SER A 32 7.59 20.49 -5.66
CA SER A 32 6.38 20.18 -6.43
C SER A 32 5.47 19.16 -5.72
N ALA A 33 6.04 18.19 -5.01
CA ALA A 33 5.26 17.26 -4.20
C ALA A 33 4.62 17.98 -3.00
N GLU A 34 5.32 18.94 -2.37
CA GLU A 34 4.73 19.80 -1.34
C GLU A 34 3.60 20.67 -1.91
N GLU A 35 3.72 21.21 -3.12
CA GLU A 35 2.68 21.99 -3.80
C GLU A 35 1.43 21.17 -4.12
N THR A 36 1.62 19.94 -4.57
CA THR A 36 0.52 19.06 -4.97
C THR A 36 -0.16 18.42 -3.77
N LEU A 37 0.60 17.85 -2.82
CA LEU A 37 0.04 16.97 -1.79
C LEU A 37 -0.36 17.69 -0.50
N PHE A 38 0.23 18.84 -0.19
CA PHE A 38 -0.08 19.59 1.02
C PHE A 38 -1.15 20.65 0.76
N LEU A 39 -2.19 20.66 1.58
CA LEU A 39 -3.33 21.57 1.43
C LEU A 39 -2.91 23.02 1.74
N ASN A 40 -3.12 23.89 0.75
CA ASN A 40 -2.63 25.27 0.78
C ASN A 40 -3.16 26.08 1.98
N GLU A 41 -4.36 25.79 2.47
CA GLU A 41 -4.99 26.45 3.63
C GLU A 41 -4.22 26.28 4.97
N TYR A 42 -3.29 25.33 5.02
CA TYR A 42 -2.44 25.06 6.18
C TYR A 42 -0.99 25.52 5.99
N ARG A 43 -0.65 26.17 4.87
CA ARG A 43 0.70 26.72 4.66
C ARG A 43 1.00 27.79 5.70
N GLY A 44 2.22 27.75 6.25
CA GLY A 44 2.65 28.62 7.34
C GLY A 44 2.23 28.15 8.75
N LYS A 45 1.31 27.19 8.87
CA LYS A 45 0.92 26.57 10.17
C LYS A 45 1.77 25.36 10.54
N VAL A 46 2.51 24.80 9.58
CA VAL A 46 3.34 23.61 9.72
C VAL A 46 4.72 23.90 9.11
N SER A 47 5.80 23.48 9.79
CA SER A 47 7.16 23.65 9.27
C SER A 47 7.40 22.77 8.04
N LYS A 48 8.28 23.19 7.13
CA LYS A 48 8.59 22.45 5.89
C LYS A 48 9.05 21.01 6.16
N ASP A 49 9.92 20.80 7.15
CA ASP A 49 10.40 19.46 7.50
C ASP A 49 9.27 18.54 7.97
N LYS A 50 8.30 19.11 8.70
CA LYS A 50 7.11 18.38 9.16
C LYS A 50 6.16 18.07 8.01
N ILE A 51 6.02 18.99 7.03
CA ILE A 51 5.27 18.74 5.79
C ILE A 51 5.87 17.56 5.03
N LYS A 52 7.19 17.55 4.81
CA LYS A 52 7.88 16.46 4.12
C LYS A 52 7.67 15.14 4.85
N GLY A 53 7.88 15.10 6.17
CA GLY A 53 7.66 13.89 6.96
C GLY A 53 6.22 13.37 6.88
N TYR A 54 5.23 14.26 6.83
CA TYR A 54 3.83 13.87 6.63
C TYR A 54 3.58 13.27 5.26
N ILE A 55 4.11 13.86 4.19
CA ILE A 55 3.98 13.34 2.82
C ILE A 55 4.64 11.97 2.69
N GLU A 56 5.84 11.81 3.25
CA GLU A 56 6.56 10.54 3.28
C GLU A 56 5.73 9.47 3.99
N LEU A 57 5.26 9.75 5.21
CA LEU A 57 4.47 8.81 5.99
C LEU A 57 3.16 8.42 5.29
N LYS A 58 2.41 9.39 4.77
CA LYS A 58 1.14 9.13 4.08
C LYS A 58 1.34 8.34 2.79
N THR A 59 2.40 8.60 2.04
CA THR A 59 2.78 7.80 0.87
C THR A 59 3.06 6.34 1.24
N ALA A 60 3.82 6.10 2.31
CA ALA A 60 4.10 4.74 2.77
C ALA A 60 2.84 3.99 3.21
N VAL A 61 1.98 4.66 4.00
CA VAL A 61 0.68 4.12 4.41
C VAL A 61 -0.20 3.82 3.21
N HIS A 62 -0.29 4.75 2.25
CA HIS A 62 -1.09 4.60 1.04
C HIS A 62 -0.73 3.31 0.30
N ILE A 63 0.56 3.08 0.06
CA ILE A 63 1.04 1.92 -0.69
C ILE A 63 0.71 0.61 0.05
N VAL A 64 0.95 0.54 1.37
CA VAL A 64 0.67 -0.66 2.16
C VAL A 64 -0.84 -0.95 2.24
N LEU A 65 -1.67 0.07 2.48
CA LEU A 65 -3.12 -0.12 2.54
C LEU A 65 -3.72 -0.46 1.17
N LYS A 66 -3.17 0.09 0.07
CA LYS A 66 -3.56 -0.27 -1.30
C LYS A 66 -3.19 -1.72 -1.60
N TYR A 67 -2.02 -2.21 -1.17
CA TYR A 67 -1.66 -3.63 -1.23
C TYR A 67 -2.68 -4.52 -0.49
N ILE A 68 -3.03 -4.16 0.75
CA ILE A 68 -4.03 -4.91 1.54
C ILE A 68 -5.37 -4.94 0.82
N LEU A 69 -5.82 -3.79 0.29
CA LEU A 69 -7.09 -3.70 -0.42
C LEU A 69 -7.10 -4.56 -1.69
N ILE A 70 -6.00 -4.57 -2.47
CA ILE A 70 -5.85 -5.46 -3.63
C ILE A 70 -6.05 -6.91 -3.21
N ARG A 71 -5.31 -7.36 -2.18
CA ARG A 71 -5.36 -8.76 -1.74
C ARG A 71 -6.72 -9.14 -1.16
N LEU A 72 -7.37 -8.27 -0.39
CA LEU A 72 -8.74 -8.49 0.08
C LEU A 72 -9.68 -8.72 -1.10
N ILE A 73 -9.60 -7.88 -2.14
CA ILE A 73 -10.48 -7.99 -3.30
C ILE A 73 -10.15 -9.22 -4.15
N GLU A 74 -8.87 -9.45 -4.48
CA GLU A 74 -8.43 -10.60 -5.29
C GLU A 74 -8.74 -11.94 -4.62
N ASP A 75 -8.61 -12.03 -3.29
CA ASP A 75 -8.85 -13.28 -2.58
C ASP A 75 -10.36 -13.47 -2.30
N THR A 76 -11.15 -12.42 -2.10
CA THR A 76 -12.59 -12.59 -1.78
C THR A 76 -13.52 -12.58 -3.01
N ASN A 77 -13.09 -12.01 -4.14
CA ASN A 77 -13.89 -11.93 -5.36
C ASN A 77 -13.32 -12.82 -6.48
N HIS A 78 -13.96 -13.98 -6.69
CA HIS A 78 -13.58 -14.97 -7.71
C HIS A 78 -13.63 -14.47 -9.16
N LYS A 79 -14.23 -13.31 -9.43
CA LYS A 79 -14.28 -12.71 -10.78
C LYS A 79 -13.01 -11.90 -11.10
N ILE A 80 -12.20 -11.60 -10.10
CA ILE A 80 -10.99 -10.81 -10.24
C ILE A 80 -9.79 -11.75 -10.24
N ASN A 81 -9.00 -11.67 -11.30
CA ASN A 81 -7.80 -12.49 -11.44
C ASN A 81 -6.74 -12.08 -10.41
N SER A 82 -6.38 -13.00 -9.51
CA SER A 82 -5.37 -12.77 -8.50
C SER A 82 -3.98 -12.60 -9.12
N LYS A 83 -3.27 -11.55 -8.71
CA LYS A 83 -1.89 -11.26 -9.14
C LYS A 83 -0.90 -11.35 -8.00
N LEU A 84 -1.34 -10.95 -6.80
CA LEU A 84 -0.43 -10.74 -5.68
C LEU A 84 -0.44 -11.90 -4.68
N ASN A 85 -1.21 -12.96 -4.93
CA ASN A 85 -1.18 -14.22 -4.18
C ASN A 85 -0.21 -15.24 -4.79
N ALA A 86 -0.05 -16.39 -4.14
CA ALA A 86 0.91 -17.42 -4.54
C ALA A 86 0.76 -17.85 -6.02
N GLU A 87 -0.47 -18.03 -6.50
CA GLU A 87 -0.75 -18.41 -7.89
C GLU A 87 -0.39 -17.28 -8.86
N GLY A 88 -0.84 -16.06 -8.59
CA GLY A 88 -0.57 -14.87 -9.42
C GLY A 88 0.93 -14.57 -9.52
N ILE A 89 1.65 -14.67 -8.41
CA ILE A 89 3.11 -14.48 -8.34
C ILE A 89 3.83 -15.58 -9.15
N SER A 90 3.38 -16.83 -9.07
CA SER A 90 3.95 -17.93 -9.87
C SER A 90 3.77 -17.69 -11.36
N LYS A 91 2.55 -17.35 -11.79
CA LYS A 91 2.25 -17.00 -13.20
C LYS A 91 3.09 -15.81 -13.66
N TRP A 92 3.21 -14.77 -12.83
CA TRP A 92 4.03 -13.61 -13.14
C TRP A 92 5.49 -14.01 -13.40
N ARG A 93 6.09 -14.83 -12.54
CA ARG A 93 7.47 -15.30 -12.72
C ARG A 93 7.65 -16.09 -14.02
N GLU A 94 6.65 -16.87 -14.43
CA GLU A 94 6.68 -17.60 -15.69
C GLU A 94 6.62 -16.67 -16.89
N MET A 95 5.70 -15.70 -16.88
CA MET A 95 5.50 -14.74 -17.97
C MET A 95 6.63 -13.70 -18.07
N SER A 96 7.20 -13.30 -16.93
CA SER A 96 8.13 -12.17 -16.82
C SER A 96 9.61 -12.58 -16.75
N LYS A 97 9.94 -13.82 -17.12
CA LYS A 97 11.33 -14.31 -17.24
C LYS A 97 12.21 -13.34 -18.05
N ASN A 98 11.65 -12.74 -19.10
CA ASN A 98 12.35 -11.77 -19.96
C ASN A 98 12.32 -10.33 -19.44
N PHE A 99 11.53 -10.04 -18.40
CA PHE A 99 11.35 -8.72 -17.80
C PHE A 99 11.94 -8.62 -16.38
N ARG A 100 12.89 -9.50 -16.05
CA ARG A 100 13.56 -9.55 -14.74
C ARG A 100 12.62 -9.64 -13.53
N ASN A 101 11.44 -10.24 -13.73
CA ASN A 101 10.40 -10.35 -12.69
C ASN A 101 10.06 -9.01 -12.03
N ASP A 102 9.83 -7.95 -12.82
CA ASP A 102 9.57 -6.61 -12.27
C ASP A 102 8.27 -6.54 -11.46
N TYR A 103 8.37 -6.79 -10.15
CA TYR A 103 7.23 -6.83 -9.24
C TYR A 103 6.58 -5.46 -9.02
N VAL A 104 7.27 -4.35 -9.34
CA VAL A 104 6.65 -3.01 -9.35
C VAL A 104 5.60 -2.94 -10.45
N LYS A 105 5.90 -3.47 -11.65
CA LYS A 105 4.91 -3.55 -12.73
C LYS A 105 3.75 -4.47 -12.40
N LEU A 106 4.00 -5.60 -11.74
CA LEU A 106 2.93 -6.48 -11.29
C LEU A 106 1.96 -5.74 -10.35
N PHE A 107 2.50 -4.99 -9.39
CA PHE A 107 1.70 -4.17 -8.49
C PHE A 107 0.89 -3.10 -9.23
N GLN A 108 1.51 -2.41 -10.21
CA GLN A 108 0.83 -1.44 -11.07
C GLN A 108 -0.31 -2.08 -11.87
N PHE A 109 -0.08 -3.25 -12.49
CA PHE A 109 -1.14 -3.98 -13.21
C PHE A 109 -2.29 -4.41 -12.30
N ALA A 110 -2.01 -4.77 -11.04
CA ALA A 110 -3.08 -5.03 -10.08
C ALA A 110 -3.93 -3.79 -9.80
N CYS A 111 -3.30 -2.63 -9.60
CA CYS A 111 -4.01 -1.36 -9.46
C CYS A 111 -4.84 -1.02 -10.72
N ASP A 112 -4.25 -1.17 -11.90
CA ASP A 112 -4.90 -0.81 -13.17
C ASP A 112 -6.10 -1.70 -13.51
N ASP A 113 -6.03 -2.98 -13.20
CA ASP A 113 -7.15 -3.90 -13.36
C ASP A 113 -8.28 -3.50 -12.42
N LEU A 114 -8.00 -3.34 -11.12
CA LEU A 114 -9.02 -2.96 -10.15
C LEU A 114 -9.62 -1.57 -10.41
N ARG A 115 -8.84 -0.64 -10.97
CA ARG A 115 -9.31 0.68 -11.40
C ARG A 115 -10.39 0.59 -12.49
N ARG A 116 -10.32 -0.42 -13.37
CA ARG A 116 -11.29 -0.65 -14.44
C ARG A 116 -12.54 -1.39 -13.96
N GLU A 117 -12.49 -2.00 -12.78
CA GLU A 117 -13.60 -2.76 -12.22
C GLU A 117 -14.74 -1.86 -11.71
N LYS A 118 -15.97 -2.16 -12.13
CA LYS A 118 -17.17 -1.40 -11.75
C LYS A 118 -17.44 -1.55 -10.25
N GLY A 119 -17.69 -0.43 -9.58
CA GLY A 119 -18.04 -0.38 -8.15
C GLY A 119 -16.84 -0.22 -7.22
N ILE A 120 -15.67 -0.73 -7.59
CA ILE A 120 -14.43 -0.60 -6.79
C ILE A 120 -13.40 0.35 -7.41
N GLY A 121 -13.48 0.63 -8.72
CA GLY A 121 -12.45 1.37 -9.44
C GLY A 121 -12.15 2.77 -8.89
N LYS A 122 -13.12 3.43 -8.25
CA LYS A 122 -12.90 4.72 -7.58
C LYS A 122 -11.89 4.64 -6.43
N ALA A 123 -11.82 3.51 -5.72
CA ALA A 123 -10.84 3.29 -4.66
C ALA A 123 -9.40 3.20 -5.22
N PHE A 124 -9.26 2.90 -6.51
CA PHE A 124 -7.98 2.76 -7.21
C PHE A 124 -7.70 3.90 -8.19
N ALA A 125 -8.41 5.03 -8.07
CA ALA A 125 -8.08 6.23 -8.82
C ALA A 125 -6.62 6.64 -8.56
N GLU A 126 -5.93 7.08 -9.62
CA GLU A 126 -4.55 7.55 -9.52
C GLU A 126 -4.47 8.79 -8.63
N THR A 127 -3.45 8.82 -7.78
CA THR A 127 -3.15 9.94 -6.89
C THR A 127 -1.67 10.29 -6.97
N ALA A 128 -1.29 11.49 -6.56
CA ALA A 128 0.13 11.89 -6.51
C ALA A 128 0.97 11.06 -5.52
N TYR A 129 0.36 10.23 -4.66
CA TYR A 129 1.08 9.23 -3.87
C TYR A 129 1.62 8.07 -4.73
N ASP A 130 0.98 7.78 -5.88
CA ASP A 130 1.34 6.67 -6.77
C ASP A 130 2.62 6.97 -7.58
N ASP A 131 3.00 8.24 -7.73
CA ASP A 131 4.23 8.68 -8.41
C ASP A 131 5.50 8.09 -7.79
N TYR A 132 5.41 7.64 -6.53
CA TYR A 132 6.51 7.07 -5.77
C TYR A 132 6.68 5.55 -5.96
N TYR A 133 5.89 4.88 -6.79
CA TYR A 133 6.03 3.44 -7.04
C TYR A 133 7.41 3.05 -7.58
N SER A 134 8.08 3.92 -8.32
CA SER A 134 9.45 3.69 -8.79
C SER A 134 10.45 3.45 -7.64
N ARG A 135 10.17 4.01 -6.45
CA ARG A 135 10.97 3.83 -5.23
C ARG A 135 10.76 2.46 -4.58
N LEU A 136 9.76 1.69 -5.03
CA LEU A 136 9.52 0.34 -4.54
C LEU A 136 10.46 -0.70 -5.18
N LYS A 137 11.28 -0.32 -6.16
CA LYS A 137 12.16 -1.28 -6.85
C LYS A 137 13.10 -2.02 -5.90
N SER A 138 13.68 -1.36 -4.91
CA SER A 138 14.56 -1.99 -3.91
C SER A 138 13.81 -2.90 -2.93
N ILE A 139 12.49 -2.73 -2.83
CA ILE A 139 11.59 -3.38 -1.86
C ILE A 139 10.94 -4.62 -2.51
N PHE A 140 10.51 -4.48 -3.76
CA PHE A 140 9.88 -5.52 -4.54
C PHE A 140 10.83 -6.27 -5.46
N ASN A 141 12.01 -5.74 -5.76
CA ASN A 141 13.05 -6.44 -6.53
C ASN A 141 14.41 -6.34 -5.81
N PRO A 142 14.53 -6.83 -4.54
CA PRO A 142 15.79 -6.75 -3.80
C PRO A 142 16.88 -7.52 -4.55
N SER A 143 17.95 -6.82 -4.93
CA SER A 143 19.04 -7.36 -5.75
C SER A 143 19.86 -8.46 -5.05
N GLN A 144 19.86 -8.47 -3.72
CA GLN A 144 20.74 -9.34 -2.92
C GLN A 144 20.01 -10.45 -2.15
N ASN A 145 18.69 -10.35 -1.93
CA ASN A 145 17.94 -11.41 -1.25
C ASN A 145 16.45 -11.38 -1.60
N ARG A 146 16.00 -12.35 -2.42
CA ARG A 146 14.57 -12.49 -2.79
C ARG A 146 13.66 -12.80 -1.59
N GLU A 147 14.19 -13.35 -0.50
CA GLU A 147 13.44 -13.63 0.73
C GLU A 147 13.04 -12.34 1.48
N LYS A 148 13.61 -11.18 1.12
CA LYS A 148 13.18 -9.87 1.66
C LYS A 148 12.14 -9.17 0.79
N ASN A 149 11.69 -9.80 -0.31
CA ASN A 149 10.65 -9.23 -1.16
C ASN A 149 9.30 -9.34 -0.44
N TYR A 150 8.66 -8.20 -0.16
CA TYR A 150 7.39 -8.18 0.57
C TYR A 150 6.23 -8.86 -0.17
N LEU A 151 6.19 -8.84 -1.51
CA LEU A 151 5.18 -9.59 -2.25
C LEU A 151 5.39 -11.10 -2.07
N GLU A 152 6.64 -11.56 -2.04
CA GLU A 152 6.98 -12.97 -1.82
C GLU A 152 6.70 -13.42 -0.39
N LEU A 153 7.01 -12.58 0.60
CA LEU A 153 6.71 -12.83 2.01
C LEU A 153 5.22 -12.92 2.29
N LEU A 154 4.41 -12.14 1.56
CA LEU A 154 2.98 -12.03 1.80
C LEU A 154 2.12 -12.89 0.86
N LYS A 155 2.67 -13.45 -0.23
CA LYS A 155 1.90 -14.18 -1.26
C LYS A 155 1.12 -15.36 -0.71
N ASP A 156 1.67 -16.03 0.31
CA ASP A 156 1.10 -17.27 0.87
C ASP A 156 0.06 -17.00 1.97
N TYR A 157 -0.11 -15.76 2.44
CA TYR A 157 -1.21 -15.42 3.35
C TYR A 157 -2.54 -15.40 2.61
N ASP A 158 -3.58 -15.99 3.23
CA ASP A 158 -4.93 -16.03 2.69
C ASP A 158 -5.77 -14.90 3.27
N PHE A 159 -6.07 -13.89 2.47
CA PHE A 159 -6.81 -12.71 2.93
C PHE A 159 -8.29 -13.00 3.24
N LYS A 160 -8.84 -14.14 2.80
CA LYS A 160 -10.19 -14.60 3.22
C LYS A 160 -10.27 -14.86 4.73
N THR A 161 -9.15 -15.19 5.35
CA THR A 161 -9.06 -15.50 6.78
C THR A 161 -8.89 -14.25 7.66
N MET A 162 -8.83 -13.05 7.05
CA MET A 162 -8.76 -11.78 7.77
C MET A 162 -10.15 -11.33 8.18
N ASN A 163 -10.58 -11.74 9.38
CA ASN A 163 -11.84 -11.27 9.94
C ASN A 163 -11.81 -9.75 10.25
N PRO A 164 -12.97 -9.09 10.43
CA PRO A 164 -13.04 -7.63 10.65
C PRO A 164 -12.19 -7.13 11.83
N ASN A 165 -12.15 -7.85 12.96
CA ASN A 165 -11.35 -7.45 14.12
C ASN A 165 -9.84 -7.48 13.82
N THR A 166 -9.41 -8.51 13.07
CA THR A 166 -8.03 -8.60 12.60
C THR A 166 -7.71 -7.47 11.62
N ALA A 167 -8.61 -7.17 10.68
CA ALA A 167 -8.43 -6.07 9.73
C ALA A 167 -8.32 -4.70 10.42
N ILE A 168 -9.19 -4.41 11.40
CA ILE A 168 -9.10 -3.20 12.22
C ILE A 168 -7.77 -3.14 12.96
N THR A 169 -7.35 -4.24 13.58
CA THR A 169 -6.06 -4.30 14.30
C THR A 169 -4.88 -4.02 13.36
N VAL A 170 -4.88 -4.62 12.16
CA VAL A 170 -3.83 -4.38 11.15
C VAL A 170 -3.81 -2.91 10.76
N VAL A 171 -4.97 -2.32 10.44
CA VAL A 171 -5.05 -0.91 10.04
C VAL A 171 -4.58 0.01 11.17
N GLU A 172 -4.98 -0.22 12.42
CA GLU A 172 -4.53 0.61 13.55
C GLU A 172 -3.02 0.48 13.84
N LYS A 173 -2.39 -0.64 13.48
CA LYS A 173 -0.93 -0.80 13.59
C LYS A 173 -0.18 -0.11 12.45
N ILE A 174 -0.77 -0.08 11.25
CA ILE A 174 -0.16 0.55 10.07
C ILE A 174 -0.42 2.05 10.01
N TYR A 175 -1.61 2.49 10.40
CA TYR A 175 -2.08 3.87 10.34
C TYR A 175 -2.89 4.21 11.61
N PRO A 176 -2.22 4.44 12.76
CA PRO A 176 -2.86 4.71 14.05
C PRO A 176 -3.67 5.99 14.03
N SER A 177 -4.81 6.04 14.73
CA SER A 177 -5.74 7.17 14.77
C SER A 177 -5.09 8.55 14.99
N GLU A 178 -4.10 8.66 15.88
CA GLU A 178 -3.37 9.90 16.16
C GLU A 178 -2.60 10.44 14.94
N GLU A 179 -2.05 9.55 14.13
CA GLU A 179 -1.41 9.90 12.86
C GLU A 179 -2.47 10.24 11.80
N ARG A 180 -3.59 9.50 11.77
CA ARG A 180 -4.67 9.68 10.78
C ARG A 180 -5.26 11.07 10.79
N GLU A 181 -5.58 11.58 11.98
CA GLU A 181 -6.20 12.91 12.13
C GLU A 181 -5.33 14.00 11.48
N ASN A 182 -4.03 13.98 11.77
CA ASN A 182 -3.10 14.95 11.21
C ASN A 182 -2.91 14.77 9.70
N LEU A 183 -2.69 13.54 9.25
CA LEU A 183 -2.39 13.25 7.84
C LEU A 183 -3.60 13.44 6.93
N GLN A 184 -4.83 13.18 7.39
CA GLN A 184 -6.05 13.47 6.65
C GLN A 184 -6.36 14.96 6.62
N LYS A 185 -6.08 15.68 7.72
CA LYS A 185 -6.31 17.13 7.80
C LYS A 185 -5.42 17.93 6.86
N TYR A 186 -4.15 17.59 6.73
CA TYR A 186 -3.17 18.45 6.04
C TYR A 186 -2.86 18.05 4.60
N LEU A 187 -3.17 16.82 4.20
CA LEU A 187 -2.76 16.27 2.90
C LEU A 187 -3.96 15.83 2.07
N LEU A 188 -3.81 15.84 0.75
CA LEU A 188 -4.83 15.38 -0.20
C LEU A 188 -5.38 13.99 0.18
N PRO A 189 -6.68 13.73 -0.08
CA PRO A 189 -7.31 12.46 0.24
C PRO A 189 -6.69 11.30 -0.54
N SER A 190 -6.92 10.09 -0.02
CA SER A 190 -6.48 8.87 -0.67
C SER A 190 -7.67 7.92 -0.81
N PRO A 191 -8.23 7.76 -2.03
CA PRO A 191 -9.44 6.98 -2.23
C PRO A 191 -9.33 5.52 -1.74
N ALA A 192 -8.15 4.91 -1.85
CA ALA A 192 -7.90 3.56 -1.36
C ALA A 192 -7.99 3.48 0.17
N ILE A 193 -7.39 4.45 0.87
CA ILE A 193 -7.43 4.55 2.33
C ILE A 193 -8.87 4.84 2.76
N ASP A 194 -9.51 5.84 2.16
CA ASP A 194 -10.86 6.25 2.52
C ASP A 194 -11.86 5.11 2.31
N PHE A 195 -11.73 4.37 1.19
CA PHE A 195 -12.54 3.18 0.94
C PHE A 195 -12.33 2.11 2.02
N LEU A 196 -11.08 1.80 2.37
CA LEU A 196 -10.77 0.78 3.37
C LEU A 196 -11.31 1.17 4.76
N LEU A 197 -11.04 2.39 5.20
CA LEU A 197 -11.49 2.91 6.51
C LEU A 197 -13.02 2.92 6.62
N ASN A 198 -13.71 3.40 5.58
CA ASN A 198 -15.17 3.42 5.55
C ASN A 198 -15.78 2.01 5.64
N ASN A 199 -15.20 1.03 4.93
CA ASN A 199 -15.69 -0.36 4.98
C ASN A 199 -15.41 -1.05 6.32
N LEU A 200 -14.38 -0.62 7.05
CA LEU A 200 -14.07 -1.13 8.38
C LEU A 200 -14.79 -0.38 9.51
N GLY A 201 -15.54 0.68 9.19
CA GLY A 201 -16.20 1.53 10.19
C GLY A 201 -15.21 2.31 11.07
N ILE A 202 -13.98 2.52 10.60
CA ILE A 202 -12.95 3.27 11.30
C ILE A 202 -12.95 4.70 10.76
N ARG A 203 -13.10 5.69 11.63
CA ARG A 203 -12.97 7.13 11.27
C ARG A 203 -11.53 7.57 11.47
#